data_AF-A0A5B9MAU1-F1
#
_entry.id   AF-A0A5B9MAU1-F1
#
_cell.length_a   1.000
_cell.length_b   1.000
_cell.length_c   1.000
_cell.angle_alpha   90.00
_cell.angle_beta   90.00
_cell.angle_gamma   90.00
#
_symmetry.space_group_name_H-M   'P 1'
#
loop_
_entity.id
_entity.type
_entity.pdbx_description
1 polymer ?
#
loop_
_entity_poly.entity_id
_entity_poly.type
_entity_poly.pdbx_seq_one_letter_code
_entity_poly.pdbx_strand_id
1 'polypeptide(L)'
;MDREAVDRALGRDGESRQPLVTGLSATERDSVLEQALWFPDRPLPTGELADWAVALIELGKDAAVMASMAAVETAVRLTPPKSPDLPFVNNVLAELHVWDNSKKGTEDLRELGDLWWKLTRNPPQSADTPLGDAAVMAWIVAGYDPEGWGNPPEDAVKLHDWLDDAANNVTAVVDVFSCVQQAVGPENEHSIVQNVRAALRKWRETTVA
;
A
#
# COMPACT_ATOMS: atom_id res chain seq x y z
N MET A 1 14.59 -9.02 -5.82
CA MET A 1 14.96 -9.22 -4.40
C MET A 1 14.93 -10.68 -4.02
N ASP A 2 15.82 -11.09 -3.11
CA ASP A 2 15.87 -12.45 -2.56
C ASP A 2 14.72 -12.66 -1.56
N ARG A 3 13.85 -13.65 -1.81
CA ARG A 3 12.73 -14.01 -0.91
C ARG A 3 13.22 -14.39 0.49
N GLU A 4 14.44 -14.91 0.63
CA GLU A 4 15.04 -15.19 1.93
C GLU A 4 15.35 -13.90 2.72
N ALA A 5 15.68 -12.79 2.05
CA ALA A 5 15.90 -11.50 2.71
C ALA A 5 14.60 -10.97 3.32
N VAL A 6 13.48 -11.09 2.60
CA VAL A 6 12.15 -10.75 3.13
C VAL A 6 11.80 -11.64 4.33
N ASP A 7 11.97 -12.96 4.20
CA ASP A 7 11.67 -13.89 5.30
C ASP A 7 12.53 -13.61 6.55
N ARG A 8 13.82 -13.26 6.39
CA ARG A 8 14.69 -12.84 7.51
C ARG A 8 14.23 -11.52 8.14
N ALA A 9 13.85 -10.54 7.32
CA ALA A 9 13.40 -9.23 7.80
C ALA A 9 12.08 -9.33 8.56
N LEU A 10 11.17 -10.20 8.10
CA LEU A 10 9.93 -10.52 8.81
C LEU A 10 10.18 -11.37 10.05
N GLY A 11 11.32 -12.09 10.12
CA GLY A 11 11.75 -12.93 11.23
C GLY A 11 10.99 -14.26 11.30
N ARG A 12 11.72 -15.38 11.31
CA ARG A 12 11.16 -16.72 11.61
C ARG A 12 11.01 -16.91 13.12
N ASP A 13 10.08 -17.78 13.54
CA ASP A 13 9.81 -18.07 14.95
C ASP A 13 11.11 -18.36 15.73
N GLY A 14 11.42 -17.48 16.70
CA GLY A 14 12.59 -17.60 17.58
C GLY A 14 13.80 -16.73 17.22
N GLU A 15 13.82 -16.06 16.06
CA GLU A 15 14.93 -15.19 15.65
C GLU A 15 14.63 -13.69 15.85
N SER A 16 15.68 -12.92 16.12
CA SER A 16 15.59 -11.47 16.25
C SER A 16 15.39 -10.83 14.87
N ARG A 17 14.37 -9.97 14.74
CA ARG A 17 14.06 -9.24 13.49
C ARG A 17 15.26 -8.42 13.04
N GLN A 18 15.52 -8.40 11.73
CA GLN A 18 16.61 -7.63 11.12
C GLN A 18 16.06 -6.59 10.14
N PRO A 19 16.76 -5.44 9.95
CA PRO A 19 16.48 -4.52 8.86
C PRO A 19 16.41 -5.26 7.52
N LEU A 20 15.48 -4.85 6.66
CA LEU A 20 15.42 -5.39 5.31
C LEU A 20 16.65 -4.95 4.52
N VAL A 21 17.35 -5.91 3.91
CA VAL A 21 18.50 -5.64 3.05
C VAL A 21 18.12 -5.99 1.62
N THR A 22 17.87 -4.97 0.80
CA THR A 22 17.46 -5.13 -0.60
C THR A 22 18.62 -5.52 -1.53
N GLY A 23 19.86 -5.27 -1.09
CA GLY A 23 21.07 -5.42 -1.89
C GLY A 23 21.36 -4.23 -2.82
N LEU A 24 20.48 -3.22 -2.83
CA LEU A 24 20.69 -1.97 -3.55
C LEU A 24 21.50 -0.98 -2.69
N SER A 25 22.33 -0.18 -3.33
CA SER A 25 22.85 1.05 -2.72
C SER A 25 21.72 2.07 -2.51
N ALA A 26 21.96 3.07 -1.65
CA ALA A 26 20.99 4.14 -1.42
C ALA A 26 20.61 4.86 -2.73
N THR A 27 21.59 5.15 -3.59
CA THR A 27 21.34 5.81 -4.88
C THR A 27 20.51 4.94 -5.82
N GLU A 28 20.81 3.64 -5.94
CA GLU A 28 20.03 2.74 -6.80
C GLU A 28 18.60 2.60 -6.29
N ARG A 29 18.41 2.46 -4.98
CA ARG A 29 17.10 2.42 -4.35
C ARG A 29 16.32 3.69 -4.61
N ASP A 30 16.92 4.85 -4.36
CA ASP A 30 16.24 6.13 -4.51
C ASP A 30 15.85 6.36 -5.98
N SER A 31 16.70 5.98 -6.95
CA SER A 31 16.34 6.00 -8.38
C SER A 31 15.16 5.08 -8.75
N VAL A 32 15.03 3.91 -8.12
CA VAL A 32 13.85 3.04 -8.30
C VAL A 32 12.60 3.72 -7.75
N LEU A 33 12.70 4.32 -6.57
CA LEU A 33 11.58 4.98 -5.90
C LEU A 33 11.13 6.25 -6.66
N GLU A 34 12.06 7.05 -7.18
CA GLU A 34 11.76 8.22 -8.03
C GLU A 34 10.95 7.84 -9.27
N GLN A 35 11.27 6.71 -9.91
CA GLN A 35 10.54 6.21 -11.07
C GLN A 35 9.15 5.66 -10.71
N ALA A 36 8.96 5.25 -9.46
CA ALA A 36 7.73 4.65 -8.96
C ALA A 36 6.75 5.68 -8.35
N LEU A 37 7.22 6.89 -8.00
CA LEU A 37 6.36 7.95 -7.47
C LEU A 37 5.27 8.34 -8.45
N TRP A 38 4.05 8.41 -7.95
CA TRP A 38 2.90 8.94 -8.70
C TRP A 38 2.90 10.47 -8.70
N PHE A 39 3.47 11.07 -7.65
CA PHE A 39 3.59 12.51 -7.50
C PHE A 39 5.07 12.88 -7.38
N PRO A 40 5.72 13.28 -8.50
CA PRO A 40 7.17 13.50 -8.56
C PRO A 40 7.72 14.54 -7.58
N ASP A 41 6.88 15.47 -7.12
CA ASP A 41 7.27 16.52 -6.18
C ASP A 41 7.26 16.04 -4.71
N ARG A 42 6.79 14.83 -4.42
CA ARG A 42 6.79 14.27 -3.06
C ARG A 42 8.19 13.83 -2.67
N PRO A 43 8.59 13.98 -1.39
CA PRO A 43 9.83 13.41 -0.91
C PRO A 43 9.79 11.89 -1.00
N LEU A 44 10.92 11.25 -1.22
CA LEU A 44 11.00 9.79 -1.16
C LEU A 44 10.79 9.29 0.26
N PRO A 45 10.18 8.10 0.46
CA PRO A 45 10.28 7.45 1.75
C PRO A 45 11.75 7.18 2.05
N THR A 46 12.10 7.17 3.34
CA THR A 46 13.49 7.01 3.81
C THR A 46 13.63 5.80 4.73
N GLY A 47 14.87 5.50 5.11
CA GLY A 47 15.18 4.43 6.06
C GLY A 47 14.66 3.08 5.59
N GLU A 48 14.11 2.32 6.52
CA GLU A 48 13.62 0.97 6.21
C GLU A 48 12.32 0.99 5.40
N LEU A 49 11.52 2.06 5.48
CA LEU A 49 10.31 2.19 4.65
C LEU A 49 10.66 2.31 3.16
N ALA A 50 11.77 2.97 2.83
CA ALA A 50 12.29 2.99 1.46
C ALA A 50 12.62 1.58 0.96
N ASP A 51 13.27 0.78 1.80
CA ASP A 51 13.64 -0.60 1.48
C ASP A 51 12.39 -1.49 1.32
N TRP A 52 11.41 -1.31 2.21
CA TRP A 52 10.11 -1.98 2.11
C TRP A 52 9.33 -1.57 0.87
N ALA A 53 9.33 -0.29 0.48
CA ALA A 53 8.63 0.14 -0.72
C ALA A 53 9.16 -0.58 -1.97
N VAL A 54 10.49 -0.71 -2.10
CA VAL A 54 11.10 -1.52 -3.18
C VAL A 54 10.67 -2.97 -3.10
N ALA A 55 10.69 -3.58 -1.91
CA ALA A 55 10.25 -4.97 -1.74
C ALA A 55 8.78 -5.17 -2.13
N LEU A 56 7.90 -4.25 -1.76
CA LEU A 56 6.47 -4.36 -1.97
C LEU A 56 6.10 -4.26 -3.44
N ILE A 57 6.82 -3.44 -4.21
CA ILE A 57 6.68 -3.40 -5.68
C ILE A 57 6.94 -4.80 -6.28
N GLU A 58 7.93 -5.53 -5.78
CA GLU A 58 8.23 -6.88 -6.26
C GLU A 58 7.33 -7.97 -5.67
N LEU A 59 6.91 -7.84 -4.40
CA LEU A 59 6.05 -8.81 -3.71
C LEU A 59 4.61 -8.76 -4.25
N GLY A 60 4.20 -7.62 -4.79
CA GLY A 60 2.93 -7.44 -5.46
C GLY A 60 1.85 -6.81 -4.58
N LYS A 61 0.66 -6.71 -5.17
CA LYS A 61 -0.45 -5.89 -4.68
C LYS A 61 -0.92 -6.26 -3.27
N ASP A 62 -1.06 -7.55 -2.97
CA ASP A 62 -1.56 -8.01 -1.67
C ASP A 62 -0.68 -7.55 -0.51
N ALA A 63 0.62 -7.76 -0.62
CA ALA A 63 1.58 -7.27 0.35
C ALA A 63 1.54 -5.74 0.44
N ALA A 64 1.49 -5.04 -0.70
CA ALA A 64 1.49 -3.58 -0.75
C ALA A 64 0.25 -2.96 -0.09
N VAL A 65 -0.95 -3.53 -0.31
CA VAL A 65 -2.18 -3.05 0.34
C VAL A 65 -2.12 -3.25 1.84
N MET A 66 -1.74 -4.44 2.32
CA MET A 66 -1.63 -4.70 3.76
C MET A 66 -0.60 -3.81 4.45
N ALA A 67 0.55 -3.58 3.81
CA ALA A 67 1.55 -2.65 4.31
C ALA A 67 1.02 -1.21 4.35
N SER A 68 0.33 -0.77 3.30
CA SER A 68 -0.27 0.57 3.20
C SER A 68 -1.32 0.79 4.28
N MET A 69 -2.23 -0.17 4.47
CA MET A 69 -3.23 -0.16 5.54
C MET A 69 -2.57 -0.04 6.91
N ALA A 70 -1.59 -0.90 7.22
CA ALA A 70 -0.90 -0.89 8.51
C ALA A 70 -0.17 0.45 8.77
N ALA A 71 0.43 1.05 7.73
CA ALA A 71 1.08 2.35 7.84
C ALA A 71 0.06 3.47 8.13
N VAL A 72 -1.04 3.53 7.38
CA VAL A 72 -2.10 4.53 7.57
C VAL A 72 -2.79 4.37 8.93
N GLU A 73 -3.13 3.14 9.35
CA GLU A 73 -3.68 2.88 10.68
C GLU A 73 -2.73 3.32 11.80
N THR A 74 -1.43 3.12 11.62
CA THR A 74 -0.42 3.59 12.58
C THR A 74 -0.43 5.11 12.66
N ALA A 75 -0.50 5.79 11.51
CA ALA A 75 -0.57 7.24 11.47
C ALA A 75 -1.86 7.79 12.11
N VAL A 76 -3.00 7.13 11.89
CA VAL A 76 -4.28 7.45 12.54
C VAL A 76 -4.16 7.36 14.07
N ARG A 77 -3.55 6.29 14.60
CA ARG A 77 -3.35 6.13 16.06
C ARG A 77 -2.49 7.23 16.68
N LEU A 78 -1.56 7.79 15.92
CA LEU A 78 -0.66 8.86 16.36
C LEU A 78 -1.26 10.26 16.15
N THR A 79 -2.31 10.36 15.34
CA THR A 79 -2.96 11.62 15.00
C THR A 79 -3.93 12.05 16.12
N PRO A 80 -3.93 13.34 16.53
CA PRO A 80 -4.88 13.83 17.52
C PRO A 80 -6.35 13.60 17.11
N PRO A 81 -7.25 13.18 18.02
CA PRO A 81 -8.65 12.81 17.70
C PRO A 81 -9.52 13.90 17.05
N LYS A 82 -9.06 15.16 17.05
CA LYS A 82 -9.77 16.30 16.48
C LYS A 82 -9.25 16.70 15.09
N SER A 83 -8.34 15.92 14.51
CA SER A 83 -7.85 16.18 13.15
C SER A 83 -9.02 16.12 12.15
N PRO A 84 -9.13 17.10 11.24
CA PRO A 84 -10.23 17.17 10.28
C PRO A 84 -10.23 16.03 9.25
N ASP A 85 -9.09 15.37 9.02
CA ASP A 85 -8.98 14.30 8.02
C ASP A 85 -9.45 12.94 8.54
N LEU A 86 -9.51 12.75 9.87
CA LEU A 86 -9.83 11.45 10.47
C LEU A 86 -11.15 10.85 9.97
N PRO A 87 -12.27 11.60 9.81
CA PRO A 87 -13.48 11.05 9.24
C PRO A 87 -13.28 10.48 7.83
N PHE A 88 -12.54 11.18 6.98
CA PHE A 88 -12.24 10.73 5.62
C PHE A 88 -11.31 9.50 5.63
N VAL A 89 -10.20 9.59 6.35
CA VAL A 89 -9.20 8.51 6.44
C VAL A 89 -9.81 7.22 6.99
N ASN A 90 -10.69 7.32 7.98
CA ASN A 90 -11.38 6.15 8.54
C ASN A 90 -12.37 5.52 7.55
N ASN A 91 -13.03 6.31 6.70
CA ASN A 91 -13.88 5.77 5.64
C ASN A 91 -13.04 4.97 4.63
N VAL A 92 -11.89 5.52 4.22
CA VAL A 92 -10.96 4.82 3.32
C VAL A 92 -10.43 3.53 3.95
N LEU A 93 -10.03 3.55 5.23
CA LEU A 93 -9.58 2.35 5.93
C LEU A 93 -10.69 1.28 6.00
N ALA A 94 -11.95 1.67 6.21
CA ALA A 94 -13.06 0.74 6.21
C ALA A 94 -13.23 0.05 4.84
N GLU A 95 -13.06 0.77 3.74
CA GLU A 95 -13.07 0.21 2.39
C GLU A 95 -11.89 -0.72 2.14
N LEU A 96 -10.69 -0.34 2.59
CA LEU A 96 -9.50 -1.19 2.50
C LEU A 96 -9.65 -2.49 3.30
N HIS A 97 -10.33 -2.45 4.46
CA HIS A 97 -10.66 -3.67 5.19
C HIS A 97 -11.69 -4.55 4.45
N VAL A 98 -12.63 -3.96 3.71
CA VAL A 98 -13.52 -4.76 2.84
C VAL A 98 -12.69 -5.44 1.74
N TRP A 99 -11.74 -4.73 1.15
CA TRP A 99 -10.81 -5.29 0.17
C TRP A 99 -9.99 -6.45 0.75
N ASP A 100 -9.42 -6.30 1.95
CA ASP A 100 -8.58 -7.32 2.60
C ASP A 100 -9.36 -8.60 2.93
N ASN A 101 -10.65 -8.45 3.27
CA ASN A 101 -11.52 -9.59 3.58
C ASN A 101 -12.26 -10.16 2.36
N SER A 102 -12.06 -9.57 1.18
CA SER A 102 -12.67 -10.01 -0.06
C SER A 102 -12.09 -11.37 -0.49
N LYS A 103 -12.93 -12.20 -1.13
CA LYS A 103 -12.45 -13.43 -1.77
C LYS A 103 -11.76 -13.15 -3.11
N LYS A 104 -11.81 -11.89 -3.57
CA LYS A 104 -11.31 -11.43 -4.86
C LYS A 104 -11.86 -12.25 -6.01
N GLY A 105 -13.10 -12.71 -5.87
CA GLY A 105 -13.84 -13.29 -6.99
C GLY A 105 -14.24 -12.21 -7.99
N THR A 106 -14.65 -12.61 -9.19
CA THR A 106 -15.06 -11.68 -10.26
C THR A 106 -16.07 -10.63 -9.80
N GLU A 107 -17.04 -11.01 -8.97
CA GLU A 107 -18.05 -10.08 -8.46
C GLU A 107 -17.48 -9.09 -7.44
N ASP A 108 -16.62 -9.57 -6.53
CA ASP A 108 -15.92 -8.69 -5.59
C ASP A 108 -15.04 -7.68 -6.34
N LEU A 109 -14.33 -8.13 -7.38
CA LEU A 109 -13.49 -7.26 -8.21
C LEU A 109 -14.31 -6.21 -8.98
N ARG A 110 -15.54 -6.55 -9.41
CA ARG A 110 -16.47 -5.57 -10.00
C ARG A 110 -16.93 -4.54 -8.98
N GLU A 111 -17.32 -4.96 -7.77
CA GLU A 111 -17.70 -4.04 -6.69
C GLU A 111 -16.54 -3.10 -6.34
N LEU A 112 -15.31 -3.61 -6.34
CA LEU A 112 -14.09 -2.81 -6.12
C LEU A 112 -13.81 -1.84 -7.29
N GLY A 113 -14.09 -2.23 -8.54
CA GLY A 113 -14.05 -1.32 -9.69
C GLY A 113 -15.15 -0.24 -9.65
N ASP A 114 -16.35 -0.58 -9.17
CA ASP A 114 -17.44 0.39 -8.96
C ASP A 114 -17.13 1.38 -7.83
N LEU A 115 -16.43 0.91 -6.79
CA LEU A 115 -15.89 1.75 -5.73
C LEU A 115 -14.88 2.75 -6.29
N TRP A 116 -13.96 2.27 -7.14
CA TRP A 116 -13.05 3.12 -7.92
C TRP A 116 -13.81 4.22 -8.68
N TRP A 117 -14.86 3.85 -9.42
CA TRP A 117 -15.67 4.78 -10.20
C TRP A 117 -16.36 5.86 -9.38
N LYS A 118 -16.91 5.48 -8.22
CA LYS A 118 -17.59 6.44 -7.32
C LYS A 118 -16.63 7.50 -6.81
N LEU A 119 -15.37 7.12 -6.61
CA LEU A 119 -14.35 7.96 -6.00
C LEU A 119 -13.51 8.70 -7.03
N THR A 120 -13.30 8.22 -8.26
CA THR A 120 -12.61 9.02 -9.30
C THR A 120 -13.50 10.09 -9.92
N ARG A 121 -14.82 9.86 -9.99
CA ARG A 121 -15.80 10.87 -10.44
C ARG A 121 -16.13 11.90 -9.36
N ASN A 122 -15.95 11.53 -8.10
CA ASN A 122 -16.00 12.43 -6.96
C ASN A 122 -14.71 12.22 -6.16
N PRO A 123 -13.54 12.67 -6.67
CA PRO A 123 -12.29 12.54 -5.92
C PRO A 123 -12.58 13.05 -4.52
N PRO A 124 -12.31 12.23 -3.47
CA PRO A 124 -12.45 12.75 -2.12
C PRO A 124 -11.74 14.10 -2.11
N GLN A 125 -12.45 15.13 -1.63
CA GLN A 125 -11.93 16.49 -1.59
C GLN A 125 -10.47 16.42 -1.19
N SER A 126 -9.60 16.97 -2.05
CA SER A 126 -8.14 16.88 -1.96
C SER A 126 -7.73 16.82 -0.51
N ALA A 127 -7.08 15.73 -0.12
CA ALA A 127 -6.58 15.63 1.23
C ALA A 127 -5.68 16.84 1.51
N ASP A 128 -6.09 17.68 2.44
CA ASP A 128 -5.37 18.92 2.76
C ASP A 128 -4.12 18.64 3.63
N THR A 129 -3.87 17.37 3.98
CA THR A 129 -2.76 16.95 4.82
C THR A 129 -2.08 15.68 4.32
N PRO A 130 -0.82 15.44 4.73
CA PRO A 130 -0.12 14.20 4.41
C PRO A 130 -0.86 12.92 4.85
N LEU A 131 -1.66 12.97 5.91
CA LEU A 131 -2.42 11.79 6.36
C LEU A 131 -3.56 11.45 5.39
N GLY A 132 -4.32 12.46 4.96
CA GLY A 132 -5.36 12.23 3.96
C GLY A 132 -4.76 11.78 2.63
N ASP A 133 -3.62 12.35 2.24
CA ASP A 133 -2.90 11.96 1.02
C ASP A 133 -2.45 10.50 1.10
N ALA A 134 -1.90 10.09 2.25
CA ALA A 134 -1.54 8.70 2.48
C ALA A 134 -2.75 7.75 2.34
N ALA A 135 -3.93 8.15 2.82
CA ALA A 135 -5.15 7.37 2.68
C ALA A 135 -5.58 7.25 1.21
N VAL A 136 -5.56 8.35 0.45
CA VAL A 136 -5.84 8.34 -1.00
C VAL A 136 -4.86 7.43 -1.73
N MET A 137 -3.56 7.50 -1.42
CA MET A 137 -2.57 6.64 -2.05
C MET A 137 -2.77 5.17 -1.68
N ALA A 138 -3.08 4.86 -0.42
CA ALA A 138 -3.34 3.49 0.02
C ALA A 138 -4.58 2.91 -0.69
N TRP A 139 -5.57 3.76 -0.91
CA TRP A 139 -6.72 3.44 -1.74
C TRP A 139 -6.33 3.19 -3.21
N ILE A 140 -5.46 4.01 -3.81
CA ILE A 140 -4.94 3.78 -5.17
C ILE A 140 -4.21 2.43 -5.26
N VAL A 141 -3.40 2.07 -4.26
CA VAL A 141 -2.71 0.76 -4.20
C VAL A 141 -3.74 -0.38 -4.27
N ALA A 142 -4.88 -0.26 -3.59
CA ALA A 142 -5.95 -1.27 -3.58
C ALA A 142 -6.88 -1.22 -4.81
N GLY A 143 -7.04 -0.04 -5.40
CA GLY A 143 -7.97 0.24 -6.49
C GLY A 143 -7.68 -0.56 -7.76
N TYR A 144 -8.73 -0.77 -8.55
CA TYR A 144 -8.68 -1.35 -9.88
C TYR A 144 -9.06 -0.23 -10.83
N ASP A 145 -8.23 0.11 -11.82
CA ASP A 145 -8.56 1.12 -12.83
C ASP A 145 -9.10 0.40 -14.09
N PRO A 146 -10.42 0.15 -14.17
CA PRO A 146 -11.01 -0.48 -15.34
C PRO A 146 -11.06 0.45 -16.56
N GLU A 147 -10.75 1.74 -16.46
CA GLU A 147 -10.82 2.69 -17.59
C GLU A 147 -9.54 2.71 -18.43
N GLY A 148 -8.38 2.47 -17.80
CA GLY A 148 -7.09 2.42 -18.50
C GLY A 148 -6.97 1.25 -19.48
N TRP A 149 -7.89 0.30 -19.42
CA TRP A 149 -7.88 -0.93 -20.19
C TRP A 149 -9.19 -1.03 -20.99
N GLY A 150 -9.10 -1.56 -22.21
CA GLY A 150 -10.25 -1.63 -23.14
C GLY A 150 -11.43 -2.45 -22.59
N ASN A 151 -12.47 -2.67 -23.38
CA ASN A 151 -13.68 -3.36 -22.89
C ASN A 151 -13.35 -4.68 -22.16
N PRO A 152 -13.92 -4.90 -20.95
CA PRO A 152 -13.68 -6.12 -20.20
C PRO A 152 -14.15 -7.35 -21.00
N PRO A 153 -13.41 -8.46 -20.97
CA PRO A 153 -13.80 -9.68 -21.67
C PRO A 153 -15.03 -10.32 -21.01
N GLU A 154 -15.87 -10.98 -21.81
CA GLU A 154 -17.08 -11.68 -21.33
C GLU A 154 -16.76 -13.01 -20.62
N ASP A 155 -15.60 -13.60 -20.90
CA ASP A 155 -15.14 -14.84 -20.27
C ASP A 155 -14.63 -14.58 -18.85
N ALA A 156 -15.10 -15.35 -17.88
CA ALA A 156 -14.83 -15.10 -16.45
C ALA A 156 -13.36 -15.25 -16.07
N VAL A 157 -12.61 -16.16 -16.71
CA VAL A 157 -11.18 -16.35 -16.42
C VAL A 157 -10.38 -15.21 -17.02
N LYS A 158 -10.66 -14.85 -18.27
CA LYS A 158 -10.03 -13.68 -18.91
C LYS A 158 -10.39 -12.37 -18.21
N LEU A 159 -11.58 -12.27 -17.63
CA LEU A 159 -12.00 -11.10 -16.88
C LEU A 159 -11.22 -10.98 -15.58
N HIS A 160 -10.93 -12.09 -14.90
CA HIS A 160 -10.05 -12.09 -13.74
C HIS A 160 -8.65 -11.59 -14.10
N ASP A 161 -8.01 -12.16 -15.12
CA ASP A 161 -6.66 -11.76 -15.54
C ASP A 161 -6.63 -10.30 -16.01
N TRP A 162 -7.65 -9.87 -16.75
CA TRP A 162 -7.80 -8.47 -17.18
C TRP A 162 -7.96 -7.51 -16.00
N LEU A 163 -8.73 -7.89 -14.97
CA LEU A 163 -8.89 -7.10 -13.76
C LEU A 163 -7.58 -7.05 -12.96
N ASP A 164 -6.79 -8.13 -12.94
CA ASP A 164 -5.50 -8.17 -12.25
C ASP A 164 -4.47 -7.24 -12.93
N ASP A 165 -4.38 -7.30 -14.26
CA ASP A 165 -3.52 -6.44 -15.07
C ASP A 165 -3.94 -4.96 -15.01
N ALA A 166 -5.25 -4.69 -15.09
CA ALA A 166 -5.81 -3.35 -15.01
C ALA A 166 -5.64 -2.67 -13.65
N ALA A 167 -5.08 -3.38 -12.67
CA ALA A 167 -5.08 -2.97 -11.29
C ALA A 167 -3.69 -2.97 -10.65
N ASN A 168 -2.63 -3.04 -11.47
CA ASN A 168 -1.27 -2.99 -10.98
C ASN A 168 -0.81 -1.55 -10.64
N ASN A 169 -1.43 -0.99 -9.60
CA ASN A 169 -1.07 0.30 -9.01
C ASN A 169 -0.09 0.15 -7.84
N VAL A 170 0.66 -0.95 -7.79
CA VAL A 170 1.49 -1.34 -6.64
C VAL A 170 2.51 -0.25 -6.26
N THR A 171 3.00 0.52 -7.25
CA THR A 171 4.00 1.56 -7.05
C THR A 171 3.50 2.73 -6.20
N ALA A 172 2.18 2.93 -6.09
CA ALA A 172 1.60 3.95 -5.21
C ALA A 172 1.97 3.76 -3.73
N VAL A 173 2.45 2.58 -3.33
CA VAL A 173 2.96 2.31 -1.97
C VAL A 173 4.13 3.24 -1.60
N VAL A 174 4.90 3.70 -2.59
CA VAL A 174 5.99 4.66 -2.38
C VAL A 174 5.44 5.97 -1.84
N ASP A 175 4.39 6.49 -2.47
CA ASP A 175 3.70 7.69 -2.03
C ASP A 175 3.01 7.49 -0.68
N VAL A 176 2.42 6.32 -0.41
CA VAL A 176 1.83 6.01 0.92
C VAL A 176 2.87 6.20 2.02
N PHE A 177 4.05 5.59 1.87
CA PHE A 177 5.09 5.67 2.90
C PHE A 177 5.67 7.08 3.03
N SER A 178 5.84 7.79 1.91
CA SER A 178 6.24 9.20 1.93
C SER A 178 5.25 10.05 2.73
N CYS A 179 3.97 9.95 2.42
CA CYS A 179 2.92 10.74 3.05
C CYS A 179 2.73 10.37 4.54
N VAL A 180 2.83 9.08 4.89
CA VAL A 180 2.79 8.63 6.28
C VAL A 180 3.97 9.16 7.09
N GLN A 181 5.20 9.11 6.56
CA GLN A 181 6.37 9.68 7.26
C GLN A 181 6.21 11.19 7.51
N GLN A 182 5.68 11.92 6.53
CA GLN A 182 5.36 13.35 6.68
C GLN A 182 4.27 13.59 7.73
N ALA A 183 3.25 12.73 7.80
CA ALA A 183 2.12 12.88 8.71
C ALA A 183 2.51 12.72 10.19
N VAL A 184 3.42 11.78 10.50
CA VAL A 184 3.73 11.43 11.90
C VAL A 184 5.08 11.93 12.40
N GLY A 185 5.95 12.42 11.51
CA GLY A 185 7.29 12.86 11.86
C GLY A 185 8.30 11.72 12.06
N PRO A 186 9.62 12.04 12.02
CA PRO A 186 10.69 11.04 12.06
C PRO A 186 10.77 10.26 13.37
N GLU A 187 10.34 10.83 14.50
CA GLU A 187 10.35 10.17 15.80
C GLU A 187 9.43 8.94 15.88
N ASN A 188 8.45 8.85 14.97
CA ASN A 188 7.46 7.78 14.92
C ASN A 188 7.73 6.73 13.83
N GLU A 189 8.80 6.88 13.04
CA GLU A 189 9.14 5.97 11.94
C GLU A 189 9.26 4.52 12.41
N HIS A 190 9.87 4.30 13.57
CA HIS A 190 10.02 2.96 14.14
C HIS A 190 8.67 2.26 14.35
N SER A 191 7.66 2.99 14.83
CA SER A 191 6.32 2.46 15.06
C SER A 191 5.63 2.06 13.76
N ILE A 192 5.83 2.83 12.69
CA ILE A 192 5.30 2.50 11.36
C ILE A 192 5.94 1.20 10.85
N VAL A 193 7.28 1.14 10.85
CA VAL A 193 8.03 -0.04 10.38
C VAL A 193 7.63 -1.30 11.14
N GLN A 194 7.47 -1.24 12.47
CA GLN A 194 7.05 -2.40 13.25
C GLN A 194 5.66 -2.91 12.87
N ASN A 195 4.69 -2.02 12.63
CA ASN A 195 3.34 -2.41 12.25
C ASN A 195 3.27 -2.91 10.80
N VAL A 196 4.01 -2.29 9.88
CA VAL A 196 4.17 -2.77 8.49
C VAL A 196 4.72 -4.18 8.49
N ARG A 197 5.81 -4.44 9.23
CA ARG A 197 6.38 -5.79 9.36
C ARG A 197 5.39 -6.79 9.95
N ALA A 198 4.64 -6.41 10.99
CA ALA A 198 3.66 -7.29 11.61
C ALA A 198 2.55 -7.68 10.63
N ALA A 199 2.05 -6.72 9.84
CA ALA A 199 1.05 -6.97 8.81
C ALA A 199 1.59 -7.88 7.71
N LEU A 200 2.80 -7.61 7.21
CA LEU A 200 3.45 -8.42 6.18
C LEU A 200 3.78 -9.84 6.64
N ARG A 201 4.11 -10.02 7.92
CA ARG A 201 4.27 -11.35 8.49
C ARG A 201 2.95 -12.13 8.46
N LYS A 202 1.86 -11.52 8.92
CA LYS A 202 0.52 -12.13 8.89
C LYS A 202 0.11 -12.51 7.46
N TRP A 203 0.33 -11.63 6.49
CA TRP A 203 0.12 -11.93 5.07
C TRP A 203 0.92 -13.14 4.59
N ARG A 204 2.21 -13.17 4.95
CA ARG A 204 3.12 -14.23 4.54
C ARG A 204 2.66 -15.59 5.09
N GLU A 205 2.20 -15.63 6.33
CA GLU A 205 1.68 -16.83 6.98
C GLU A 205 0.38 -17.34 6.32
N THR A 206 -0.49 -16.45 5.84
CA THR A 206 -1.76 -16.85 5.20
C THR A 206 -1.62 -17.26 3.74
N THR A 207 -0.57 -16.80 3.05
CA THR A 207 -0.38 -17.07 1.61
C THR A 207 0.50 -18.30 1.34
N VAL A 208 1.28 -18.75 2.34
CA VAL A 208 2.15 -19.94 2.26
C VAL A 208 1.45 -21.20 2.79
N ALA A 209 0.31 -21.07 3.49
CA ALA A 209 -0.51 -22.17 4.00
C ALA A 209 -1.42 -22.77 2.91
#